data_AF-A0A1Q5DVQ4-F1
#
_entry.id   AF-A0A1Q5DVQ4-F1
#
_cell.length_a   1.000
_cell.length_b   1.000
_cell.length_c   1.000
_cell.angle_alpha   90.00
_cell.angle_beta   90.00
_cell.angle_gamma   90.00
#
_symmetry.space_group_name_H-M   'P 1'
#
loop_
_entity.id
_entity.type
_entity.pdbx_description
1 polymer ?
#
loop_
_entity_poly.entity_id
_entity_poly.type
_entity_poly.pdbx_seq_one_letter_code
_entity_poly.pdbx_strand_id
1 'polypeptide(L)'
;MPSRDIRRSRQPPSPFPTGAPRPLPSPPLIRPLPPPLTTVRQPTDRLALEVGRSVLALVGNRDTSTGELLFDSELVIRATTAPAPLR
;
A
#
# COMPACT_ATOMS: atom_id res chain seq x y z
N MET A 1 24.96 -53.16 -4.76
CA MET A 1 24.85 -52.20 -3.64
C MET A 1 25.30 -50.82 -4.12
N PRO A 2 24.40 -49.87 -4.46
CA PRO A 2 24.81 -48.52 -4.81
C PRO A 2 24.69 -47.55 -3.62
N SER A 3 25.75 -46.78 -3.37
CA SER A 3 25.84 -45.71 -2.36
C SER A 3 24.88 -44.55 -2.66
N ARG A 4 24.13 -44.10 -1.65
CA ARG A 4 23.34 -42.87 -1.67
C ARG A 4 24.20 -41.68 -1.25
N ASP A 5 24.56 -40.82 -2.19
CA ASP A 5 25.11 -39.49 -1.92
C ASP A 5 24.02 -38.58 -1.33
N ILE A 6 24.05 -38.41 0.00
CA ILE A 6 23.24 -37.41 0.70
C ILE A 6 23.97 -36.07 0.58
N ARG A 7 23.71 -35.35 -0.52
CA ARG A 7 24.12 -33.95 -0.68
C ARG A 7 23.25 -33.10 0.25
N ARG A 8 23.64 -32.96 1.53
CA ARG A 8 23.06 -31.98 2.47
C ARG A 8 23.20 -30.58 1.87
N SER A 9 22.10 -30.03 1.36
CA SER A 9 21.98 -28.62 1.03
C SER A 9 22.13 -27.81 2.33
N ARG A 10 23.32 -27.24 2.56
CA ARG A 10 23.55 -26.27 3.64
C ARG A 10 22.75 -25.01 3.29
N GLN A 11 21.63 -24.81 3.99
CA GLN A 11 20.94 -23.53 3.96
C GLN A 11 21.87 -22.46 4.54
N PRO A 12 22.09 -21.33 3.85
CA PRO A 12 22.95 -20.26 4.37
C PRO A 12 22.37 -19.70 5.68
N PRO A 13 23.23 -19.23 6.60
CA PRO A 13 22.79 -18.67 7.87
C PRO A 13 21.90 -17.44 7.64
N SER A 14 20.85 -17.34 8.45
CA SER A 14 19.96 -16.17 8.46
C SER A 14 20.77 -14.91 8.77
N PRO A 15 20.58 -13.80 8.02
CA PRO A 15 21.23 -12.52 8.33
C PRO A 15 20.62 -11.85 9.57
N PHE A 16 19.52 -12.39 10.11
CA PHE A 16 18.83 -11.84 11.27
C PHE A 16 19.31 -12.49 12.57
N PRO A 17 19.60 -11.69 13.62
CA PRO A 17 20.00 -12.23 14.92
C PRO A 17 18.88 -13.10 15.50
N THR A 18 19.27 -14.22 16.11
CA THR A 18 18.34 -15.17 16.74
C THR A 18 17.53 -14.44 17.81
N GLY A 19 16.22 -14.30 17.61
CA GLY A 19 15.30 -13.61 18.52
C GLY A 19 14.80 -12.24 18.03
N ALA A 20 15.29 -11.72 16.90
CA ALA A 20 14.69 -10.53 16.30
C ALA A 20 13.25 -10.82 15.86
N PRO A 21 12.29 -9.90 16.13
CA PRO A 21 10.94 -10.03 15.61
C PRO A 21 11.01 -10.14 14.08
N ARG A 22 10.39 -11.19 13.53
CA ARG A 22 10.32 -11.40 12.09
C ARG A 22 9.69 -10.15 11.46
N PRO A 23 10.32 -9.51 10.46
CA PRO A 23 9.72 -8.38 9.77
C PRO A 23 8.32 -8.77 9.29
N LEU A 24 7.33 -7.93 9.56
CA LEU A 24 6.02 -8.08 8.95
C LEU A 24 6.21 -8.03 7.42
N PRO A 25 5.47 -8.85 6.65
CA PRO A 25 5.51 -8.74 5.20
C PRO A 25 5.16 -7.31 4.83
N SER A 26 6.00 -6.68 4.02
CA SER A 26 5.72 -5.36 3.47
C SER A 26 4.33 -5.41 2.81
N PRO A 27 3.43 -4.45 3.07
CA PRO A 27 2.20 -4.36 2.29
C PRO A 27 2.56 -4.29 0.80
N PRO A 28 1.78 -4.93 -0.07
CA PRO A 28 2.11 -4.96 -1.48
C PRO A 28 2.21 -3.52 -2.00
N LEU A 29 3.42 -3.14 -2.44
CA LEU A 29 3.56 -1.99 -3.33
C LEU A 29 2.67 -2.28 -4.53
N ILE A 30 1.82 -1.32 -4.92
CA ILE A 30 1.01 -1.44 -6.13
C ILE A 30 2.01 -1.61 -7.29
N ARG A 31 2.17 -2.85 -7.74
CA ARG A 31 2.98 -3.15 -8.92
C ARG A 31 2.29 -2.51 -10.12
N PRO A 32 3.02 -1.87 -11.05
CA PRO A 32 2.42 -1.38 -12.28
C PRO A 32 1.68 -2.52 -12.97
N LEU A 33 0.36 -2.38 -13.10
CA LEU A 33 -0.47 -3.28 -13.88
C LEU A 33 -0.37 -2.84 -15.35
N PRO A 34 0.10 -3.69 -16.28
CA PRO A 34 -0.04 -3.44 -17.70
C PRO A 34 -1.42 -3.96 -18.19
N PRO A 35 -2.15 -3.20 -19.03
CA PRO A 35 -1.90 -1.82 -19.42
C PRO A 35 -2.08 -0.84 -18.23
N PRO A 36 -1.38 0.30 -18.21
CA PRO A 36 -1.46 1.24 -17.10
C PRO A 36 -2.89 1.77 -16.95
N LEU A 37 -3.45 1.61 -15.75
CA LEU A 37 -4.85 1.91 -15.44
C LEU A 37 -5.14 3.41 -15.42
N THR A 38 -6.23 3.81 -16.06
CA THR A 38 -6.90 5.09 -15.77
C THR A 38 -7.46 5.04 -14.35
N THR A 39 -7.12 6.02 -13.50
CA THR A 39 -7.48 6.02 -12.07
C THR A 39 -7.84 7.42 -11.58
N VAL A 40 -8.47 7.51 -10.41
CA VAL A 40 -8.64 8.77 -9.69
C VAL A 40 -7.57 8.84 -8.60
N ARG A 41 -6.74 9.88 -8.64
CA ARG A 41 -5.77 10.17 -7.58
C ARG A 41 -6.48 10.85 -6.42
N GLN A 42 -6.39 10.20 -5.27
CA GLN A 42 -6.91 10.72 -4.01
C GLN A 42 -5.84 11.60 -3.34
N PRO A 43 -6.21 12.73 -2.71
CA PRO A 43 -5.29 13.59 -1.97
C PRO A 43 -4.97 13.00 -0.59
N THR A 44 -4.38 11.80 -0.57
CA THR A 44 -4.22 10.97 0.65
C THR A 44 -3.42 11.65 1.75
N ASP A 45 -2.43 12.46 1.42
CA ASP A 45 -1.61 13.14 2.42
C ASP A 45 -2.40 14.20 3.17
N ARG A 46 -3.24 14.96 2.44
CA ARG A 46 -4.13 15.96 3.04
C ARG A 46 -5.22 15.30 3.86
N LEU A 47 -5.81 14.22 3.34
CA LEU A 47 -6.80 13.41 4.07
C LEU A 47 -6.22 12.88 5.37
N ALA A 48 -5.04 12.26 5.34
CA ALA A 48 -4.39 11.71 6.53
C ALA A 48 -4.08 12.78 7.57
N LEU A 49 -3.63 13.97 7.12
CA LEU A 49 -3.35 15.09 8.01
C LEU A 49 -4.61 15.57 8.73
N GLU A 50 -5.71 15.79 8.01
CA GLU A 50 -6.96 16.25 8.63
C GLU A 50 -7.57 15.20 9.55
N VAL A 51 -7.54 13.92 9.16
CA VAL A 51 -7.96 12.81 10.04
C VAL A 51 -7.13 12.80 11.32
N GLY A 52 -5.81 12.91 11.22
CA GLY A 52 -4.93 12.95 12.39
C GLY A 52 -5.24 14.13 13.31
N ARG A 53 -5.44 15.33 12.75
CA ARG A 53 -5.84 16.53 13.51
C ARG A 53 -7.16 16.34 14.24
N SER A 54 -8.18 15.85 13.55
CA SER A 54 -9.51 15.62 14.13
C SER A 54 -9.47 14.59 15.25
N VAL A 55 -8.76 13.47 15.07
CA VAL A 55 -8.60 12.46 16.12
C VAL A 55 -7.87 13.02 17.34
N LEU A 56 -6.79 13.78 17.14
CA LEU A 56 -6.06 14.41 18.25
C LEU A 56 -6.88 15.50 18.96
N ALA A 57 -7.77 16.20 18.26
CA ALA A 57 -8.70 17.13 18.87
C ALA A 57 -9.70 16.39 19.77
N LEU A 58 -10.33 15.33 19.25
CA LEU A 58 -11.27 14.50 19.99
C LEU A 58 -10.65 13.85 21.23
N VAL A 59 -9.46 13.24 21.10
CA VAL A 59 -8.74 12.65 22.25
C VAL A 59 -8.39 13.70 23.30
N GLY A 60 -8.10 14.93 22.87
CA GLY A 60 -7.82 16.06 23.75
C GLY A 60 -9.07 16.73 24.34
N ASN A 61 -10.28 16.18 24.09
CA ASN A 61 -11.57 16.79 24.44
C ASN A 61 -11.69 18.25 23.96
N ARG A 62 -11.14 18.53 22.78
CA ARG A 62 -11.26 19.82 22.10
C ARG A 62 -12.34 19.73 21.04
N ASP A 63 -12.97 20.86 20.75
CA ASP A 63 -13.92 20.97 19.65
C ASP A 63 -13.24 20.63 18.32
N THR A 64 -13.96 19.86 17.51
CA THR A 64 -13.60 19.51 16.13
C THR A 64 -14.78 19.84 15.23
N SER A 65 -14.52 20.14 13.96
CA SER A 65 -15.60 20.21 12.97
C SER A 65 -16.32 18.86 12.90
N THR A 66 -17.65 18.88 13.01
CA THR A 66 -18.52 17.70 12.88
C THR A 66 -19.23 17.62 11.53
N GLY A 67 -18.82 18.46 10.57
CA GLY A 67 -19.35 18.48 9.20
C GLY A 67 -18.52 17.65 8.21
N GLU A 68 -18.81 17.82 6.93
CA GLU A 68 -18.07 17.17 5.85
C GLU A 68 -16.80 17.95 5.46
N LEU A 69 -15.74 17.21 5.16
CA LEU A 69 -14.54 17.74 4.54
C LEU A 69 -14.48 17.28 3.09
N LEU A 70 -14.44 18.25 2.18
CA LEU A 70 -14.34 18.01 0.74
C LEU A 70 -12.90 18.24 0.29
N PHE A 71 -12.39 17.34 -0.54
CA PHE A 71 -11.05 17.43 -1.10
C PHE A 71 -11.08 17.22 -2.61
N ASP A 72 -10.29 18.02 -3.32
CA ASP A 72 -10.16 17.89 -4.76
C ASP A 72 -9.42 16.60 -5.13
N SER A 73 -10.07 15.80 -5.96
CA SER A 73 -9.48 14.62 -6.58
C SER A 73 -9.08 14.91 -8.01
N GLU A 74 -8.10 14.15 -8.53
CA GLU A 74 -7.61 14.31 -9.90
C GLU A 74 -7.90 13.04 -10.71
N LEU A 75 -8.53 13.17 -11.88
CA LEU A 75 -8.66 12.07 -12.83
C LEU A 75 -7.36 11.92 -13.64
N VAL A 76 -6.75 10.75 -13.58
CA VAL A 76 -5.51 10.41 -14.29
C VAL A 76 -5.84 9.46 -15.44
N ILE A 77 -5.94 9.99 -16.65
CA ILE A 77 -6.25 9.22 -17.86
C ILE A 77 -5.01 8.46 -18.34
N ARG A 78 -5.18 7.16 -18.61
CA ARG A 78 -4.14 6.28 -19.16
C ARG A 78 -4.72 5.35 -20.24
N ALA A 79 -4.29 4.08 -20.27
CA ALA A 79 -4.50 3.19 -21.41
C ALA A 79 -5.70 2.23 -21.26
N THR A 80 -6.46 2.28 -20.16
CA THR A 80 -7.59 1.37 -19.93
C THR A 80 -8.96 1.97 -20.21
N THR A 81 -9.01 3.22 -20.67
CA THR A 81 -10.24 3.89 -21.05
C THR A 81 -10.09 4.43 -22.45
N ALA A 82 -11.07 4.18 -23.30
CA ALA A 82 -11.13 4.67 -24.67
C ALA A 82 -12.57 5.12 -24.99
N PRO A 83 -12.77 5.95 -26.02
CA PRO A 83 -14.10 6.23 -26.53
C PRO A 83 -14.85 4.93 -26.86
N ALA A 84 -16.17 4.93 -26.64
CA ALA A 84 -17.01 3.81 -27.06
C ALA A 84 -16.96 3.65 -28.60
N PRO A 85 -17.03 2.43 -29.15
CA PRO A 85 -17.11 2.21 -30.59
C PRO A 85 -18.31 2.93 -31.19
N LEU A 86 -18.13 3.53 -32.37
CA LEU A 86 -19.23 4.08 -33.16
C LEU A 86 -20.06 2.93 -33.73
N ARG A 87 -21.39 3.09 -33.74
CA ARG A 87 -22.31 2.15 -34.40
C ARG A 87 -22.35 2.39 -35.90
#